data_AF-Q9A908-F1
#
_entry.id   AF-Q9A908-F1
#
_cell.length_a   1.000
_cell.length_b   1.000
_cell.length_c   1.000
_cell.angle_alpha   90.00
_cell.angle_beta   90.00
_cell.angle_gamma   90.00
#
_symmetry.space_group_name_H-M   'P 1'
#
loop_
_entity.id
_entity.type
_entity.pdbx_description
1 polymer ?
#
loop_
_entity_poly.entity_id
_entity_poly.type
_entity_poly.pdbx_seq_one_letter_code
_entity_poly.pdbx_strand_id
1 'polypeptide(L)'
;MTPELKDISSVDWDGDTELPVGSCVWLHLEIGVAGRPGADLFQIGVCDPAWRDLNVRDQSQEFSVGDVHFAGEAILLLDAIEMVRIKQAVNSILNRFGAFDDWRDFGNSMKRFAVWEFDLYGSEELSAASGETSA
;
A
#
# COMPACT_ATOMS: atom_id res chain seq x y z
N MET A 1 -15.94 -12.51 -3.31
CA MET A 1 -14.58 -12.58 -3.87
C MET A 1 -13.60 -12.32 -2.76
N THR A 2 -12.73 -13.27 -2.43
CA THR A 2 -11.74 -13.09 -1.36
C THR A 2 -10.43 -12.60 -1.97
N PRO A 3 -9.85 -11.48 -1.50
CA PRO A 3 -8.56 -11.00 -2.00
C PRO A 3 -7.42 -11.90 -1.49
N GLU A 4 -6.39 -12.05 -2.30
CA GLU A 4 -5.19 -12.84 -2.02
C GLU A 4 -3.97 -12.15 -2.62
N LEU A 5 -2.88 -12.11 -1.87
CA LEU A 5 -1.58 -11.68 -2.38
C LEU A 5 -1.04 -12.75 -3.33
N LYS A 6 -0.91 -12.42 -4.62
CA LYS A 6 -0.38 -13.30 -5.67
C LYS A 6 1.13 -13.21 -5.75
N ASP A 7 1.65 -11.98 -5.72
CA ASP A 7 3.08 -11.72 -5.73
C ASP A 7 3.43 -10.42 -4.99
N ILE A 8 4.70 -10.30 -4.62
CA ILE A 8 5.29 -9.10 -4.05
C ILE A 8 6.73 -8.95 -4.50
N SER A 9 7.09 -7.78 -5.00
CA SER A 9 8.43 -7.51 -5.53
C SER A 9 8.83 -6.04 -5.36
N SER A 10 10.13 -5.75 -5.43
CA SER A 10 10.66 -4.39 -5.57
C SER A 10 11.60 -4.34 -6.77
N VAL A 11 11.74 -3.16 -7.36
CA VAL A 11 12.80 -2.90 -8.35
C VAL A 11 14.11 -2.51 -7.69
N ASP A 12 14.06 -2.02 -6.45
CA ASP A 12 15.19 -1.43 -5.73
C ASP A 12 15.76 -2.35 -4.64
N TRP A 13 15.08 -3.46 -4.36
CA TRP A 13 15.45 -4.42 -3.31
C TRP A 13 15.12 -5.85 -3.70
N ASP A 14 16.04 -6.77 -3.44
CA ASP A 14 15.93 -8.18 -3.81
C ASP A 14 15.12 -9.03 -2.81
N GLY A 15 14.80 -8.47 -1.62
CA GLY A 15 14.06 -9.17 -0.57
C GLY A 15 14.95 -9.87 0.47
N ASP A 16 16.26 -9.96 0.21
CA ASP A 16 17.22 -10.74 1.00
C ASP A 16 18.37 -9.88 1.56
N THR A 17 18.73 -8.79 0.87
CA THR A 17 19.77 -7.88 1.30
C THR A 17 19.33 -7.11 2.55
N GLU A 18 20.13 -7.13 3.61
CA GLU A 18 19.88 -6.36 4.82
C GLU A 18 19.91 -4.86 4.52
N LEU A 19 18.85 -4.15 4.91
CA LEU A 19 18.74 -2.71 4.75
C LEU A 19 19.24 -1.99 6.01
N PRO A 20 19.92 -0.84 5.87
CA PRO A 20 20.39 -0.07 7.02
C PRO A 20 19.22 0.50 7.82
N VAL A 21 19.42 0.75 9.12
CA VAL A 21 18.45 1.44 9.96
C VAL A 21 18.14 2.83 9.41
N GLY A 22 16.86 3.21 9.42
CA GLY A 22 16.35 4.43 8.79
C GLY A 22 15.95 4.21 7.34
N SER A 23 15.74 2.98 6.90
CA SER A 23 15.38 2.66 5.51
C SER A 23 13.89 2.69 5.26
N CYS A 24 13.55 2.93 4.00
CA CYS A 24 12.22 2.65 3.46
C CYS A 24 12.34 2.09 2.06
N VAL A 25 11.56 1.05 1.76
CA VAL A 25 11.49 0.40 0.45
C VAL A 25 10.07 0.42 -0.09
N TRP A 26 9.92 0.69 -1.39
CA TRP A 26 8.64 0.57 -2.07
C TRP A 26 8.52 -0.79 -2.75
N LEU A 27 7.35 -1.40 -2.56
CA LEU A 27 7.04 -2.74 -3.05
C LEU A 27 5.79 -2.69 -3.93
N HIS A 28 5.85 -3.42 -5.02
CA HIS A 28 4.71 -3.81 -5.82
C HIS A 28 4.02 -5.01 -5.18
N LEU A 29 2.70 -4.91 -5.01
CA LEU A 29 1.84 -5.99 -4.57
C LEU A 29 0.92 -6.36 -5.74
N GLU A 30 0.96 -7.61 -6.15
CA GLU A 30 -0.05 -8.16 -7.06
C GLU A 30 -1.15 -8.78 -6.21
N ILE A 31 -2.33 -8.14 -6.14
CA ILE A 31 -3.45 -8.63 -5.36
C ILE A 31 -4.59 -9.01 -6.31
N GLY A 32 -5.10 -10.24 -6.15
CA GLY A 32 -6.13 -10.78 -7.03
C GLY A 32 -7.18 -11.59 -6.27
N VAL A 33 -8.19 -12.08 -6.99
CA VAL A 33 -9.22 -12.93 -6.39
C VAL A 33 -8.64 -14.33 -6.13
N ALA A 34 -8.88 -14.86 -4.93
CA ALA A 34 -8.46 -16.19 -4.53
C ALA A 34 -8.95 -17.26 -5.53
N GLY A 35 -8.04 -18.15 -5.93
CA GLY A 35 -8.33 -19.23 -6.89
C GLY A 35 -8.58 -18.79 -8.34
N ARG A 36 -8.44 -17.50 -8.67
CA ARG A 36 -8.52 -16.99 -10.05
C ARG A 36 -7.15 -16.52 -10.55
N PRO A 37 -6.88 -16.63 -11.87
CA PRO A 37 -5.75 -15.98 -12.49
C PRO A 37 -5.98 -14.46 -12.56
N GLY A 38 -4.89 -13.70 -12.53
CA GLY A 38 -4.91 -12.23 -12.60
C GLY A 38 -4.84 -11.55 -11.23
N ALA A 39 -4.30 -10.34 -11.26
CA ALA A 39 -4.15 -9.44 -10.13
C ALA A 39 -4.13 -8.00 -10.64
N ASP A 40 -4.49 -7.07 -9.77
CA ASP A 40 -4.24 -5.65 -9.96
C ASP A 40 -2.99 -5.25 -9.17
N LEU A 41 -2.34 -4.17 -9.62
CA LEU A 41 -1.12 -3.69 -9.02
C LEU A 41 -1.40 -2.64 -7.93
N PHE A 42 -0.84 -2.88 -6.74
CA PHE A 42 -0.79 -1.92 -5.65
C PHE A 42 0.65 -1.62 -5.26
N GLN A 43 0.90 -0.45 -4.68
CA GLN A 43 2.20 -0.04 -4.16
C GLN A 43 2.12 0.26 -2.67
N ILE A 44 3.08 -0.25 -1.91
CA ILE A 44 3.21 -0.01 -0.47
C ILE A 44 4.64 0.39 -0.14
N GLY A 45 4.79 1.42 0.69
CA GLY A 45 6.06 1.75 1.33
C GLY A 45 6.20 0.95 2.61
N VAL A 46 7.33 0.30 2.81
CA VAL A 46 7.69 -0.39 4.05
C VAL A 46 8.91 0.28 4.62
N CYS A 47 8.74 0.91 5.78
CA CYS A 47 9.81 1.63 6.44
C CYS A 47 10.02 1.11 7.86
N ASP A 48 11.20 1.35 8.42
CA ASP A 48 11.44 1.12 9.85
C ASP A 48 11.05 2.35 10.71
N PRO A 49 10.91 2.20 12.05
CA PRO A 49 10.56 3.31 12.91
C PRO A 49 11.57 4.47 12.91
N ALA A 50 12.86 4.19 12.66
CA ALA A 50 13.87 5.25 12.59
C ALA A 50 13.68 6.11 11.33
N TRP A 51 13.24 5.53 10.21
CA TRP A 51 12.84 6.30 9.03
C TRP A 51 11.66 7.21 9.37
N ARG A 52 10.65 6.70 10.09
CA ARG A 52 9.48 7.47 10.53
C ARG A 52 9.90 8.66 11.39
N ASP A 53 10.77 8.46 12.38
CA ASP A 53 11.23 9.53 13.28
C ASP A 53 11.95 10.67 12.53
N LEU A 54 12.59 10.36 11.40
CA LEU A 54 13.32 11.32 10.58
C LEU A 54 12.44 12.04 9.54
N ASN A 55 11.43 11.34 8.99
CA ASN A 55 10.70 11.80 7.81
C ASN A 55 9.26 12.21 8.08
N VAL A 56 8.65 11.73 9.16
CA VAL A 56 7.24 11.97 9.50
C VAL A 56 7.17 12.96 10.67
N ARG A 57 6.90 14.22 10.35
CA ARG A 57 6.80 15.31 11.35
C ARG A 57 5.49 15.28 12.13
N ASP A 58 4.40 14.92 11.45
CA ASP A 58 3.06 14.85 12.04
C ASP A 58 2.63 13.39 12.16
N GLN A 59 2.71 12.87 13.37
CA GLN A 59 2.33 11.49 13.69
C GLN A 59 0.82 11.35 13.97
N SER A 60 0.02 12.43 13.83
CA SER A 60 -1.45 12.34 14.02
C SER A 60 -2.16 11.49 12.97
N GLN A 61 -1.49 11.24 11.84
CA GLN A 61 -1.98 10.40 10.75
C GLN A 61 -1.62 8.92 10.91
N GLU A 62 -0.84 8.57 11.94
CA GLU A 62 -0.51 7.17 12.23
C GLU A 62 -1.78 6.40 12.60
N PHE A 63 -1.84 5.15 12.16
CA PHE A 63 -2.96 4.27 12.51
C PHE A 63 -2.50 2.82 12.60
N SER A 64 -3.33 1.98 13.20
CA SER A 64 -3.05 0.54 13.32
C SER A 64 -4.27 -0.28 12.95
N VAL A 65 -4.01 -1.42 12.33
CA VAL A 65 -5.04 -2.41 11.99
C VAL A 65 -4.57 -3.74 12.52
N GLY A 66 -4.99 -4.04 13.75
CA GLY A 66 -4.41 -5.13 14.51
C GLY A 66 -3.01 -4.79 14.95
N ASP A 67 -2.09 -5.73 14.70
CA ASP A 67 -0.67 -5.59 15.04
C ASP A 67 0.13 -4.92 13.91
N VAL A 68 -0.54 -4.49 12.85
CA VAL A 68 0.08 -3.79 11.72
C VAL A 68 -0.06 -2.30 11.93
N HIS A 69 1.07 -1.57 11.90
CA HIS A 69 1.13 -0.14 12.17
C HIS A 69 1.55 0.63 10.92
N PHE A 70 0.94 1.79 10.71
CA PHE A 70 1.16 2.64 9.54
C PHE A 70 1.56 4.05 9.97
N ALA A 71 2.58 4.60 9.32
CA ALA A 71 3.01 5.99 9.54
C ALA A 71 2.11 7.02 8.82
N GLY A 72 1.20 6.53 7.98
CA GLY A 72 0.34 7.32 7.10
C GLY A 72 -0.20 6.44 5.98
N GLU A 73 -0.84 7.07 4.98
CA GLU A 73 -1.35 6.36 3.81
C GLU A 73 -0.24 5.59 3.10
N ALA A 74 -0.46 4.30 2.85
CA ALA A 74 0.44 3.40 2.15
C ALA A 74 1.85 3.22 2.75
N ILE A 75 2.12 3.70 3.98
CA ILE A 75 3.42 3.55 4.66
C ILE A 75 3.29 2.60 5.84
N LEU A 76 3.64 1.32 5.63
CA LEU A 76 3.73 0.29 6.64
C LEU A 76 5.02 0.43 7.46
N LEU A 77 4.90 0.37 8.79
CA LEU A 77 6.06 0.31 9.69
C LEU A 77 6.33 -1.12 10.16
N LEU A 78 7.60 -1.54 10.06
CA LEU A 78 8.11 -2.79 10.62
C LEU A 78 9.44 -2.54 11.31
N ASP A 79 9.65 -3.14 12.50
CA ASP A 79 10.94 -3.04 13.22
C ASP A 79 12.13 -3.58 12.41
N ALA A 80 11.86 -4.53 11.50
CA ALA A 80 12.81 -5.06 10.54
C ALA A 80 12.13 -5.27 9.18
N ILE A 81 12.74 -4.75 8.13
CA ILE A 81 12.26 -4.88 6.75
C ILE A 81 12.71 -6.24 6.20
N GLU A 82 11.89 -7.26 6.41
CA GLU A 82 12.13 -8.64 5.98
C GLU A 82 10.96 -9.13 5.12
N MET A 83 11.23 -9.76 3.98
CA MET A 83 10.18 -10.17 3.04
C MET A 83 9.11 -11.08 3.69
N VAL A 84 9.51 -11.95 4.62
CA VAL A 84 8.60 -12.81 5.38
C VAL A 84 7.63 -11.98 6.23
N ARG A 85 8.13 -10.97 6.95
CA ARG A 85 7.30 -10.10 7.81
C ARG A 85 6.38 -9.22 6.99
N ILE A 86 6.86 -8.71 5.86
CA ILE A 86 6.05 -7.92 4.94
C ILE A 86 4.88 -8.75 4.43
N LYS A 87 5.14 -9.96 3.92
CA LYS A 87 4.09 -10.89 3.46
C LYS A 87 3.09 -11.21 4.58
N GLN A 88 3.55 -11.39 5.81
CA GLN A 88 2.68 -11.63 6.96
C GLN A 88 1.79 -10.42 7.28
N ALA A 89 2.35 -9.21 7.26
CA ALA A 89 1.60 -7.97 7.50
C ALA A 89 0.54 -7.74 6.40
N VAL A 90 0.93 -7.86 5.13
CA VAL A 90 0.00 -7.73 3.99
C VAL A 90 -1.12 -8.76 4.06
N ASN A 91 -0.80 -10.04 4.29
CA ASN A 91 -1.82 -11.07 4.43
C ASN A 91 -2.74 -10.83 5.64
N SER A 92 -2.22 -10.28 6.74
CA SER A 92 -3.03 -9.92 7.90
C SER A 92 -4.04 -8.81 7.59
N ILE A 93 -3.68 -7.86 6.74
CA ILE A 93 -4.59 -6.82 6.24
C ILE A 93 -5.66 -7.45 5.33
N LEU A 94 -5.24 -8.23 4.32
CA LEU A 94 -6.17 -8.86 3.36
C LEU A 94 -7.20 -9.76 4.06
N ASN A 95 -6.76 -10.56 5.04
CA ASN A 95 -7.64 -11.44 5.81
C ASN A 95 -8.70 -10.68 6.63
N ARG A 96 -8.43 -9.44 7.04
CA ARG A 96 -9.38 -8.63 7.81
C ARG A 96 -10.52 -8.07 6.96
N PHE A 97 -10.25 -7.81 5.69
CA PHE A 97 -11.28 -7.33 4.79
C PHE A 97 -12.32 -8.41 4.46
N GLY A 98 -11.91 -9.68 4.44
CA GLY A 98 -12.83 -10.78 4.12
C GLY A 98 -13.24 -10.79 2.65
N ALA A 99 -14.46 -11.25 2.38
CA ALA A 99 -14.98 -11.35 1.01
C ALA A 99 -15.73 -10.08 0.59
N PHE A 100 -15.54 -9.70 -0.68
CA PHE A 100 -16.25 -8.59 -1.33
C PHE A 100 -17.15 -9.07 -2.45
N ASP A 101 -18.26 -8.37 -2.67
CA ASP A 101 -19.15 -8.63 -3.81
C ASP A 101 -18.63 -7.97 -5.10
N ASP A 102 -17.90 -6.87 -4.97
CA ASP A 102 -17.34 -6.09 -6.07
C ASP A 102 -15.84 -5.80 -5.85
N TRP A 103 -15.06 -5.85 -6.94
CA TRP A 103 -13.60 -5.70 -6.86
C TRP A 103 -13.17 -4.23 -6.72
N ARG A 104 -13.96 -3.29 -7.24
CA ARG A 104 -13.71 -1.86 -7.08
C ARG A 104 -13.99 -1.41 -5.64
N ASP A 105 -14.95 -2.03 -4.97
CA ASP A 105 -15.14 -1.82 -3.53
C ASP A 105 -13.93 -2.28 -2.70
N PHE A 106 -13.31 -3.39 -3.09
CA PHE A 106 -12.03 -3.83 -2.51
C PHE A 106 -10.92 -2.80 -2.75
N GLY A 107 -10.72 -2.37 -4.00
CA GLY A 107 -9.71 -1.36 -4.36
C GLY A 107 -9.88 -0.05 -3.59
N ASN A 108 -11.12 0.45 -3.47
CA ASN A 108 -11.44 1.63 -2.67
C ASN A 108 -11.15 1.44 -1.17
N SER A 109 -11.33 0.23 -0.64
CA SER A 109 -11.03 -0.10 0.75
C SER A 109 -9.52 -0.17 1.02
N MET A 110 -8.72 -0.45 -0.01
CA MET A 110 -7.26 -0.54 0.07
C MET A 110 -6.54 0.81 0.10
N LYS A 111 -7.21 1.92 -0.23
CA LYS A 111 -6.60 3.26 -0.38
C LYS A 111 -5.73 3.70 0.79
N ARG A 112 -6.13 3.38 2.02
CA ARG A 112 -5.35 3.73 3.22
C ARG A 112 -4.07 2.91 3.38
N PHE A 113 -4.03 1.72 2.79
CA PHE A 113 -3.00 0.70 3.01
C PHE A 113 -1.99 0.60 1.88
N ALA A 114 -2.40 0.92 0.65
CA ALA A 114 -1.57 0.88 -0.54
C ALA A 114 -2.13 1.79 -1.63
N VAL A 115 -1.27 2.29 -2.50
CA VAL A 115 -1.64 3.06 -3.69
C VAL A 115 -2.05 2.09 -4.80
N TRP A 116 -3.27 2.22 -5.31
CA TRP A 116 -3.75 1.38 -6.41
C TRP A 116 -3.40 2.02 -7.76
N GLU A 117 -2.97 1.22 -8.76
CA GLU A 117 -2.62 1.74 -10.08
C GLU A 117 -3.76 2.55 -10.75
N PHE A 118 -5.01 2.21 -10.45
CA PHE A 118 -6.19 2.90 -11.00
C PHE A 118 -6.53 4.21 -10.30
N ASP A 119 -5.99 4.47 -9.11
CA ASP A 119 -6.18 5.75 -8.42
C ASP A 119 -5.28 6.87 -8.98
N LEU A 120 -4.24 6.50 -9.74
CA LEU A 120 -3.32 7.45 -10.37
C LEU A 120 -3.96 8.22 -11.55
N TYR A 121 -5.13 7.80 -12.04
CA TYR A 121 -5.82 8.43 -13.17
C TYR A 121 -6.86 9.50 -12.77
N GLY A 122 -7.04 9.77 -11.47
CA GLY A 122 -8.11 10.67 -10.99
C GLY A 122 -7.76 12.16 -10.87
N SER A 123 -6.52 12.57 -11.09
CA SER A 123 -6.07 13.96 -10.81
C SER A 123 -5.85 14.86 -12.04
N GLU A 124 -5.94 14.34 -13.27
CA GLU A 124 -5.71 15.16 -14.48
C GLU A 124 -6.99 15.62 -15.21
N GLU A 125 -8.18 15.06 -14.92
CA GLU A 125 -9.41 15.43 -15.64
C GLU A 125 -10.23 16.60 -15.04
N LEU A 126 -9.79 17.22 -13.93
CA LEU A 126 -10.53 18.34 -13.31
C LEU A 126 -9.85 19.72 -13.42
N SER A 127 -8.71 19.85 -14.08
CA SER A 127 -8.11 21.18 -14.36
C SER A 127 -8.51 21.77 -15.72
N ALA A 128 -9.15 21.00 -16.60
CA ALA A 128 -9.50 21.45 -17.96
C ALA A 128 -10.93 22.01 -18.10
N ALA A 129 -11.75 21.97 -17.05
CA ALA A 129 -13.18 22.32 -17.13
C ALA A 129 -13.58 23.63 -16.41
N SER A 130 -12.62 24.48 -16.01
CA SER A 130 -12.93 25.79 -15.39
C SER A 130 -12.32 27.00 -16.10
N GLY A 131 -11.88 26.84 -17.36
CA GLY A 131 -11.57 27.96 -18.24
C GLY A 131 -12.77 28.30 -19.13
N GLU A 132 -13.13 29.59 -19.18
CA GLU A 132 -14.24 30.21 -19.95
C GLU A 132 -15.58 30.23 -19.18
N THR A 133 -16.13 31.35 -18.72
CA THR A 133 -16.32 32.64 -19.43
C THR A 133 -16.46 33.80 -18.44
N SER A 134 -15.74 34.91 -18.67
CA SER A 134 -16.16 36.26 -18.28
C SER A 134 -15.45 37.29 -19.14
N ALA A 135 -16.19 37.80 -20.13
CA ALA A 135 -16.12 39.16 -20.65
C ALA A 135 -17.46 39.48 -21.31
#